data_AF-A0A838Q682-F1
#
_entry.id   AF-A0A838Q682-F1
#
_cell.length_a   1.000
_cell.length_b   1.000
_cell.length_c   1.000
_cell.angle_alpha   90.00
_cell.angle_beta   90.00
_cell.angle_gamma   90.00
#
_symmetry.space_group_name_H-M   'P 1'
#
loop_
_entity.id
_entity.type
_entity.pdbx_description
1 polymer ?
#
loop_
_entity_poly.entity_id
_entity_poly.type
_entity_poly.pdbx_seq_one_letter_code
_entity_poly.pdbx_strand_id
1 'polypeptide(L)'
;AGCAFINCVPVFIASQPYWQRRFEERGLPIIGDDIKSQVGATISHRVMTNLFRERGVRLDRTYQLNFGGNTDFLNMLERERLESKKISKTQAVTSQLGHALPAKDVHVGPSDYVPWLSDRKWCYIRMEGTTFGNVPLNCEMKLEVWDSPNSAGVVIDAVRCAKLALDRKLSGSLVAPSSYFMKSPPVQFTDDEARTKTEEFIRGDEDLVLPDRAKRNGSGHRKATKSRNGAAAKSKK
;
A
#
# COMPACT_ATOMS: atom_id res chain seq x y z
N ALA A 1 -9.71 -5.78 -24.29
CA ALA A 1 -10.51 -5.95 -23.06
C ALA A 1 -10.82 -4.55 -22.53
N GLY A 2 -12.06 -4.26 -22.16
CA GLY A 2 -12.49 -2.95 -21.63
C GLY A 2 -12.82 -3.03 -20.13
N CYS A 3 -12.00 -3.75 -19.36
CA CYS A 3 -12.23 -4.03 -17.95
C CYS A 3 -11.05 -3.60 -17.08
N ALA A 4 -11.34 -3.26 -15.83
CA ALA A 4 -10.35 -2.99 -14.82
C ALA A 4 -9.82 -4.29 -14.19
N PHE A 5 -8.64 -4.24 -13.59
CA PHE A 5 -8.06 -5.37 -12.85
C PHE A 5 -7.83 -4.99 -11.38
N ILE A 6 -8.20 -5.87 -10.45
CA ILE A 6 -8.00 -5.68 -9.02
C ILE A 6 -7.21 -6.87 -8.48
N ASN A 7 -6.00 -6.61 -7.99
CA ASN A 7 -5.11 -7.63 -7.49
C ASN A 7 -5.23 -7.80 -5.97
N CYS A 8 -6.02 -8.78 -5.54
CA CYS A 8 -6.21 -9.08 -4.12
C CYS A 8 -5.14 -10.00 -3.52
N VAL A 9 -4.19 -10.50 -4.32
CA VAL A 9 -3.15 -11.45 -3.88
C VAL A 9 -1.79 -10.74 -3.74
N PRO A 10 -0.82 -11.31 -3.01
CA PRO A 10 0.47 -10.67 -2.70
C PRO A 10 1.49 -10.66 -3.84
N VAL A 11 1.13 -11.16 -5.02
CA VAL A 11 2.00 -11.08 -6.20
C VAL A 11 2.06 -9.62 -6.64
N PHE A 12 3.25 -9.06 -6.78
CA PHE A 12 3.40 -7.65 -7.15
C PHE A 12 3.05 -7.43 -8.63
N ILE A 13 1.97 -6.68 -8.89
CA ILE A 13 1.48 -6.33 -10.23
C ILE A 13 1.28 -4.82 -10.30
N ALA A 14 0.32 -4.26 -9.57
CA ALA A 14 0.00 -2.83 -9.60
C ALA A 14 1.15 -1.97 -9.04
N SER A 15 1.97 -2.53 -8.15
CA SER A 15 3.17 -1.88 -7.60
C SER A 15 4.37 -1.88 -8.56
N GLN A 16 4.35 -2.69 -9.63
CA GLN A 16 5.50 -2.82 -10.54
C GLN A 16 5.40 -1.91 -11.77
N PRO A 17 6.45 -1.11 -12.08
CA PRO A 17 6.46 -0.24 -13.26
C PRO A 17 6.23 -0.97 -14.60
N TYR A 18 6.65 -2.23 -14.70
CA TYR A 18 6.44 -3.06 -15.89
C TYR A 18 4.96 -3.26 -16.21
N TRP A 19 4.16 -3.66 -15.21
CA TRP A 19 2.73 -3.88 -15.37
C TRP A 19 1.97 -2.56 -15.47
N GLN A 20 2.34 -1.56 -14.66
CA GLN A 20 1.77 -0.21 -14.74
C GLN A 20 1.77 0.33 -16.18
N ARG A 21 2.90 0.25 -16.89
CA ARG A 21 3.00 0.68 -18.30
C ARG A 21 2.09 -0.11 -19.23
N ARG A 22 1.99 -1.43 -19.08
CA ARG A 22 1.16 -2.28 -19.94
C ARG A 22 -0.34 -2.02 -19.78
N PHE A 23 -0.77 -1.66 -18.58
CA PHE A 23 -2.14 -1.24 -18.30
C PHE A 23 -2.41 0.16 -18.84
N GLU A 24 -1.46 1.09 -18.70
CA GLU A 24 -1.52 2.42 -19.32
C GLU A 24 -1.66 2.34 -20.86
N GLU A 25 -0.77 1.60 -21.53
CA GLU A 25 -0.77 1.42 -22.99
C GLU A 25 -2.08 0.84 -23.53
N ARG A 26 -2.76 0.01 -22.72
CA ARG A 26 -4.05 -0.60 -23.07
C ARG A 26 -5.24 0.28 -22.68
N GLY A 27 -5.00 1.42 -22.02
CA GLY A 27 -6.06 2.30 -21.54
C GLY A 27 -6.89 1.68 -20.41
N LEU A 28 -6.30 0.81 -19.58
CA LEU A 28 -7.00 0.07 -18.53
C LEU A 28 -6.48 0.41 -17.13
N PRO A 29 -7.35 0.58 -16.12
CA PRO A 29 -6.93 0.82 -14.76
C PRO A 29 -6.62 -0.48 -14.02
N ILE A 30 -5.73 -0.39 -13.03
CA ILE A 30 -5.39 -1.46 -12.10
C ILE A 30 -5.34 -0.96 -10.66
N ILE A 31 -5.80 -1.78 -9.70
CA ILE A 31 -5.67 -1.56 -8.26
C ILE A 31 -4.91 -2.75 -7.65
N GLY A 32 -3.96 -2.50 -6.75
CA GLY A 32 -3.18 -3.56 -6.09
C GLY A 32 -2.02 -3.02 -5.25
N ASP A 33 -1.32 -3.84 -4.48
CA ASP A 33 -1.42 -5.31 -4.39
C ASP A 33 -1.66 -5.80 -2.95
N ASP A 34 -2.22 -7.01 -2.79
CA ASP A 34 -2.57 -7.67 -1.52
C ASP A 34 -3.68 -6.95 -0.73
N ILE A 35 -4.90 -7.51 -0.70
CA ILE A 35 -6.06 -6.83 -0.10
C ILE A 35 -5.89 -6.56 1.41
N LYS A 36 -6.25 -5.37 1.88
CA LYS A 36 -6.43 -5.06 3.31
C LYS A 36 -7.82 -5.52 3.76
N SER A 37 -7.91 -6.00 4.99
CA SER A 37 -9.20 -6.24 5.64
C SER A 37 -9.73 -4.95 6.26
N GLN A 38 -11.04 -4.81 6.46
CA GLN A 38 -11.65 -3.63 7.11
C GLN A 38 -11.00 -3.35 8.47
N VAL A 39 -10.94 -4.39 9.32
CA VAL A 39 -10.15 -4.38 10.55
C VAL A 39 -9.37 -5.66 10.63
N GLY A 40 -8.06 -5.58 10.38
CA GLY A 40 -7.18 -6.73 10.38
C GLY A 40 -5.93 -6.51 11.21
N ALA A 41 -5.12 -7.56 11.33
CA ALA A 41 -3.86 -7.51 12.04
C ALA A 41 -2.92 -6.39 11.53
N THR A 42 -2.74 -6.30 10.20
CA THR A 42 -1.81 -5.33 9.60
C THR A 42 -2.24 -3.88 9.85
N ILE A 43 -3.51 -3.53 9.64
CA ILE A 43 -3.99 -2.16 9.88
C ILE A 43 -3.94 -1.81 11.37
N SER A 44 -4.35 -2.73 12.25
CA SER A 44 -4.32 -2.49 13.69
C SER A 44 -2.89 -2.30 14.21
N HIS A 45 -1.95 -3.11 13.72
CA HIS A 45 -0.53 -2.97 14.05
C HIS A 45 0.03 -1.65 13.52
N ARG A 46 -0.31 -1.25 12.30
CA ARG A 46 0.12 0.04 11.73
C ARG A 46 -0.38 1.23 12.56
N VAL A 47 -1.66 1.23 12.96
CA VAL A 47 -2.25 2.29 13.78
C VAL A 47 -1.54 2.39 15.13
N MET A 48 -1.31 1.27 15.81
CA MET A 48 -0.59 1.25 17.09
C MET A 48 0.87 1.71 16.95
N THR A 49 1.56 1.27 15.89
CA THR A 49 2.94 1.69 15.59
C THR A 49 3.01 3.18 15.30
N ASN A 50 2.04 3.71 14.56
CA ASN A 50 1.95 5.15 14.29
C ASN A 50 1.70 5.94 15.58
N LEU A 51 0.79 5.47 16.45
CA LEU A 51 0.53 6.09 17.74
C LEU A 51 1.80 6.15 18.60
N PHE A 52 2.58 5.06 18.66
CA PHE A 52 3.85 5.04 19.39
C PHE A 52 4.79 6.14 18.86
N ARG A 53 4.97 6.20 17.53
CA ARG A 53 5.79 7.22 16.88
C ARG A 53 5.32 8.64 17.21
N GLU A 54 4.03 8.94 17.03
CA GLU A 54 3.47 10.28 17.24
C GLU A 54 3.53 10.74 18.69
N ARG A 55 3.51 9.80 19.64
CA ARG A 55 3.62 10.10 21.08
C ARG A 55 5.05 10.05 21.60
N GLY A 56 6.05 9.88 20.73
CA GLY A 56 7.46 9.84 21.09
C GLY A 56 7.89 8.54 21.80
N VAL A 57 7.10 7.47 21.70
CA VAL A 57 7.46 6.14 22.18
C VAL A 57 8.32 5.46 21.12
N ARG A 58 9.55 5.11 21.48
CA ARG A 58 10.44 4.35 20.60
C ARG A 58 10.04 2.89 20.62
N LEU A 59 9.63 2.33 19.48
CA LEU A 59 9.41 0.89 19.36
C LEU A 59 10.77 0.18 19.40
N ASP A 60 10.89 -0.86 20.23
CA ASP A 60 12.09 -1.68 20.43
C ASP A 60 11.99 -3.00 19.67
N ARG A 61 10.89 -3.72 19.90
CA ARG A 61 10.65 -5.05 19.35
C ARG A 61 9.16 -5.22 19.05
N THR A 62 8.86 -5.99 18.02
CA THR A 62 7.47 -6.36 17.75
C THR A 62 7.34 -7.71 17.06
N TYR A 63 6.24 -8.40 17.37
CA TYR A 63 5.76 -9.49 16.55
C TYR A 63 4.30 -9.31 16.17
N GLN A 64 3.93 -9.97 15.08
CA GLN A 64 2.57 -10.21 14.65
C GLN A 64 2.44 -11.68 14.24
N LEU A 65 1.85 -12.48 15.10
CA LEU A 65 1.57 -13.90 14.86
C LEU A 65 0.15 -14.04 14.33
N ASN A 66 -0.04 -14.69 13.19
CA ASN A 66 -1.35 -14.85 12.56
C ASN A 66 -1.62 -16.33 12.26
N PHE A 67 -2.76 -16.87 12.64
CA PHE A 67 -3.16 -18.23 12.28
C PHE A 67 -4.66 -18.33 12.07
N GLY A 68 -5.09 -19.35 11.33
CA GLY A 68 -6.48 -19.57 10.97
C GLY A 68 -6.68 -20.96 10.39
N GLY A 69 -7.92 -21.30 10.00
CA GLY A 69 -8.29 -22.64 9.54
C GLY A 69 -8.75 -22.71 8.09
N ASN A 70 -8.61 -21.63 7.31
CA ASN A 70 -8.97 -21.63 5.90
C ASN A 70 -7.79 -22.06 5.01
N THR A 71 -8.07 -22.27 3.72
CA THR A 71 -7.07 -22.73 2.76
C THR A 71 -5.98 -21.69 2.46
N ASP A 72 -6.21 -20.39 2.71
CA ASP A 72 -5.12 -19.39 2.63
C ASP A 72 -4.05 -19.66 3.69
N PHE A 73 -4.44 -19.99 4.93
CA PHE A 73 -3.51 -20.38 5.99
C PHE A 73 -2.82 -21.73 5.71
N LEU A 74 -3.54 -22.69 5.14
CA LEU A 74 -2.93 -23.97 4.73
C LEU A 74 -1.86 -23.76 3.65
N ASN A 75 -2.18 -22.94 2.63
CA ASN A 75 -1.23 -22.55 1.58
C ASN A 75 -0.02 -21.77 2.13
N MET A 76 -0.12 -21.20 3.33
CA MET A 76 0.96 -20.45 3.97
C MET A 76 1.94 -21.34 4.76
N LEU A 77 1.65 -22.62 4.97
CA LEU A 77 2.64 -23.56 5.53
C LEU A 77 3.78 -23.85 4.53
N GLU A 78 3.53 -23.64 3.23
CA GLU A 78 4.55 -23.73 2.19
C GLU A 78 5.53 -22.57 2.29
N ARG A 79 6.72 -22.84 2.86
CA ARG A 79 7.73 -21.82 3.17
C ARG A 79 8.20 -21.02 1.95
N GLU A 80 8.20 -21.59 0.75
CA GLU A 80 8.62 -20.88 -0.48
C GLU A 80 7.67 -19.72 -0.85
N ARG A 81 6.39 -19.81 -0.50
CA ARG A 81 5.39 -18.76 -0.78
C ARG A 81 5.35 -17.66 0.28
N LEU A 82 6.10 -17.84 1.37
CA LEU A 82 6.12 -16.89 2.49
C LEU A 82 6.92 -15.64 2.21
N GLU A 83 7.95 -15.70 1.35
CA GLU A 83 8.88 -14.56 1.16
C GLU A 83 8.14 -13.29 0.71
N SER A 84 7.29 -13.39 -0.32
CA SER A 84 6.55 -12.23 -0.83
C SER A 84 5.54 -11.67 0.18
N LYS A 85 4.79 -12.54 0.88
CA LYS A 85 3.82 -12.09 1.92
C LYS A 85 4.53 -11.53 3.15
N LYS A 86 5.66 -12.11 3.56
CA LYS A 86 6.47 -11.64 4.69
C LYS A 86 7.03 -10.26 4.39
N ILE A 87 7.53 -10.03 3.18
CA ILE A 87 7.97 -8.71 2.71
C ILE A 87 6.80 -7.71 2.75
N SER A 88 5.66 -8.03 2.10
CA SER A 88 4.47 -7.16 2.08
C SER A 88 4.01 -6.74 3.48
N LYS A 89 3.85 -7.70 4.40
CA LYS A 89 3.37 -7.42 5.76
C LYS A 89 4.41 -6.69 6.62
N THR A 90 5.68 -7.06 6.50
CA THR A 90 6.76 -6.40 7.26
C THR A 90 6.90 -4.95 6.82
N GLN A 91 6.96 -4.69 5.50
CA GLN A 91 7.04 -3.33 4.95
C GLN A 91 5.82 -2.48 5.33
N ALA A 92 4.63 -3.09 5.36
CA ALA A 92 3.43 -2.38 5.79
C ALA A 92 3.57 -1.84 7.22
N VAL A 93 4.21 -2.56 8.16
CA VAL A 93 4.42 -2.07 9.54
C VAL A 93 5.62 -1.14 9.62
N THR A 94 6.76 -1.52 9.06
CA THR A 94 8.01 -0.75 9.19
C THR A 94 7.97 0.58 8.45
N SER A 95 7.16 0.71 7.39
CA SER A 95 6.93 2.00 6.72
C SER A 95 6.32 3.07 7.63
N GLN A 96 5.68 2.68 8.74
CA GLN A 96 5.13 3.63 9.70
C GLN A 96 6.18 4.11 10.71
N LEU A 97 7.36 3.49 10.78
CA LEU A 97 8.41 3.91 11.69
C LEU A 97 9.22 5.06 11.07
N GLY A 98 9.57 6.06 11.89
CA GLY A 98 10.52 7.10 11.50
C GLY A 98 11.98 6.65 11.50
N HIS A 99 12.26 5.39 11.86
CA HIS A 99 13.59 4.81 11.96
C HIS A 99 13.55 3.32 11.58
N ALA A 100 14.71 2.75 11.22
CA ALA A 100 14.82 1.33 10.91
C ALA A 100 14.94 0.48 12.18
N LEU A 101 14.16 -0.60 12.26
CA LEU A 101 14.35 -1.65 13.27
C LEU A 101 15.26 -2.76 12.71
N PRO A 102 16.15 -3.35 13.53
CA PRO A 102 16.90 -4.52 13.12
C PRO A 102 15.96 -5.67 12.76
N ALA A 103 16.29 -6.44 11.71
CA ALA A 103 15.43 -7.52 11.22
C ALA A 103 15.14 -8.61 12.28
N LYS A 104 16.04 -8.80 13.25
CA LYS A 104 15.85 -9.73 14.37
C LYS A 104 14.78 -9.29 15.38
N ASP A 105 14.46 -8.00 15.39
CA ASP A 105 13.55 -7.36 16.35
C ASP A 105 12.12 -7.19 15.79
N VAL A 106 11.90 -7.67 14.56
CA VAL A 106 10.59 -7.64 13.87
C VAL A 106 10.23 -9.03 13.37
N HIS A 107 9.12 -9.58 13.85
CA HIS A 107 8.62 -10.88 13.42
C HIS A 107 7.16 -10.79 12.96
N VAL A 108 6.93 -10.65 11.65
CA VAL A 108 5.58 -10.52 11.07
C VAL A 108 5.36 -11.60 10.03
N GLY A 109 4.35 -12.45 10.22
CA GLY A 109 4.05 -13.52 9.28
C GLY A 109 2.85 -14.38 9.68
N PRO A 110 2.35 -15.24 8.77
CA PRO A 110 1.53 -16.37 9.20
C PRO A 110 2.37 -17.30 10.07
N SER A 111 1.75 -17.86 11.08
CA SER A 111 2.41 -18.62 12.14
C SER A 111 1.96 -20.07 12.15
N ASP A 112 0.69 -20.35 11.84
CA ASP A 112 0.16 -21.71 11.88
C ASP A 112 -1.17 -21.87 11.14
N TYR A 113 -1.60 -23.13 11.00
CA TYR A 113 -2.90 -23.55 10.50
C TYR A 113 -3.63 -24.38 11.57
N VAL A 114 -4.85 -23.97 11.93
CA VAL A 114 -5.66 -24.61 12.96
C VAL A 114 -7.02 -24.98 12.37
N PRO A 115 -7.27 -26.26 12.01
CA PRO A 115 -8.40 -26.65 11.17
C PRO A 115 -9.78 -26.19 11.67
N TRP A 116 -10.04 -26.29 12.98
CA TRP A 116 -11.35 -25.96 13.56
C TRP A 116 -11.64 -24.46 13.67
N LEU A 117 -10.66 -23.60 13.35
CA LEU A 117 -10.92 -22.17 13.22
C LEU A 117 -11.71 -21.85 11.95
N SER A 118 -11.65 -22.70 10.92
CA SER A 118 -12.27 -22.41 9.61
C SER A 118 -11.85 -21.01 9.13
N ASP A 119 -12.78 -20.16 8.70
CA ASP A 119 -12.49 -18.79 8.25
C ASP A 119 -12.15 -17.80 9.38
N ARG A 120 -12.17 -18.23 10.65
CA ARG A 120 -11.71 -17.39 11.76
C ARG A 120 -10.19 -17.28 11.73
N LYS A 121 -9.74 -16.05 11.83
CA LYS A 121 -8.34 -15.66 11.88
C LYS A 121 -8.06 -15.04 13.22
N TRP A 122 -7.04 -15.57 13.87
CA TRP A 122 -6.52 -15.08 15.12
C TRP A 122 -5.21 -14.37 14.88
N CYS A 123 -5.02 -13.27 15.59
CA CYS A 123 -3.78 -12.54 15.58
C CYS A 123 -3.38 -12.12 16.99
N TYR A 124 -2.10 -12.32 17.31
CA TYR A 124 -1.43 -11.74 18.46
C TYR A 124 -0.39 -10.74 17.98
N ILE A 125 -0.51 -9.51 18.47
CA ILE A 125 0.47 -8.45 18.25
C ILE A 125 1.08 -8.11 19.61
N ARG A 126 2.40 -8.06 19.65
CA ARG A 126 3.15 -7.54 20.79
C ARG A 126 4.06 -6.43 20.31
N MET A 127 4.10 -5.36 21.06
CA MET A 127 4.92 -4.19 20.81
C MET A 127 5.60 -3.79 22.11
N GLU A 128 6.91 -3.88 22.12
CA GLU A 128 7.74 -3.43 23.22
C GLU A 128 8.35 -2.10 22.82
N GLY A 129 8.28 -1.10 23.70
CA GLY A 129 8.86 0.21 23.45
C GLY A 129 9.47 0.84 24.70
N THR A 130 10.16 1.95 24.48
CA THR A 130 10.78 2.76 25.51
C THR A 130 10.12 4.14 25.53
N THR A 131 9.68 4.57 26.70
CA THR A 131 8.99 5.84 26.94
C THR A 131 9.90 6.87 27.61
N PHE A 132 9.35 7.99 28.04
CA PHE A 132 10.06 9.04 28.77
C PHE A 132 10.80 8.49 30.00
N GLY A 133 12.02 8.97 30.25
CA GLY A 133 12.85 8.49 31.35
C GLY A 133 13.43 7.08 31.14
N ASN A 134 13.47 6.59 29.90
CA ASN A 134 13.90 5.23 29.55
C ASN A 134 13.05 4.13 30.22
N VAL A 135 11.78 4.44 30.52
CA VAL A 135 10.87 3.49 31.16
C VAL A 135 10.29 2.54 30.09
N PRO A 136 10.38 1.20 30.28
CA PRO A 136 9.86 0.25 29.32
C PRO A 136 8.33 0.26 29.28
N LEU A 137 7.79 0.00 28.10
CA LEU A 137 6.37 -0.16 27.81
C LEU A 137 6.17 -1.46 27.03
N ASN A 138 5.19 -2.25 27.43
CA ASN A 138 4.75 -3.43 26.70
C ASN A 138 3.28 -3.28 26.35
N CYS A 139 2.93 -3.52 25.09
CA CYS A 139 1.57 -3.55 24.59
C CYS A 139 1.32 -4.89 23.92
N GLU A 140 0.23 -5.55 24.31
CA GLU A 140 -0.24 -6.78 23.69
C GLU A 140 -1.68 -6.60 23.21
N MET A 141 -1.96 -7.13 22.03
CA MET A 141 -3.29 -7.08 21.42
C MET A 141 -3.61 -8.45 20.81
N LYS A 142 -4.80 -8.97 21.16
CA LYS A 142 -5.40 -10.15 20.52
C LYS A 142 -6.55 -9.68 19.65
N LEU A 143 -6.57 -10.11 18.39
CA LEU A 143 -7.66 -9.87 17.46
C LEU A 143 -8.19 -11.19 16.92
N GLU A 144 -9.52 -11.33 16.89
CA GLU A 144 -10.23 -12.42 16.22
C GLU A 144 -11.20 -11.81 15.21
N VAL A 145 -11.12 -12.27 13.97
CA VAL A 145 -11.99 -11.82 12.88
C VAL A 145 -12.34 -12.98 11.95
N TRP A 146 -13.42 -12.83 11.20
CA TRP A 146 -13.72 -13.66 10.04
C TRP A 146 -12.99 -13.09 8.82
N ASP A 147 -12.04 -13.82 8.24
CA ASP A 147 -11.10 -13.26 7.24
C ASP A 147 -11.79 -12.91 5.92
N SER A 148 -12.70 -13.76 5.44
CA SER A 148 -13.34 -13.60 4.14
C SER A 148 -14.34 -12.42 4.11
N PRO A 149 -15.33 -12.31 5.02
CA PRO A 149 -16.26 -11.18 5.04
C PRO A 149 -15.56 -9.84 5.29
N ASN A 150 -14.53 -9.85 6.14
CA ASN A 150 -13.74 -8.66 6.50
C ASN A 150 -12.93 -8.11 5.31
N SER A 151 -12.64 -8.94 4.30
CA SER A 151 -11.98 -8.49 3.07
C SER A 151 -13.01 -8.19 1.96
N ALA A 152 -14.14 -8.89 1.93
CA ALA A 152 -15.17 -8.74 0.90
C ALA A 152 -15.71 -7.30 0.78
N GLY A 153 -15.95 -6.63 1.91
CA GLY A 153 -16.41 -5.24 1.91
C GLY A 153 -15.40 -4.29 1.22
N VAL A 154 -14.11 -4.47 1.49
CA VAL A 154 -13.03 -3.67 0.88
C VAL A 154 -12.94 -3.94 -0.63
N VAL A 155 -13.13 -5.19 -1.05
CA VAL A 155 -13.14 -5.56 -2.48
C VAL A 155 -14.30 -4.89 -3.23
N ILE A 156 -15.49 -4.82 -2.62
CA ILE A 156 -16.63 -4.11 -3.22
C ILE A 156 -16.29 -2.65 -3.46
N ASP A 157 -15.63 -1.99 -2.51
CA ASP A 157 -15.23 -0.58 -2.64
C ASP A 157 -14.17 -0.38 -3.72
N ALA A 158 -13.20 -1.29 -3.82
CA ALA A 158 -12.23 -1.30 -4.90
C ALA A 158 -12.89 -1.47 -6.28
N VAL A 159 -13.91 -2.33 -6.40
CA VAL A 159 -14.69 -2.51 -7.65
C VAL A 159 -15.41 -1.22 -8.02
N ARG A 160 -16.02 -0.53 -7.06
CA ARG A 160 -16.69 0.76 -7.30
C ARG A 160 -15.69 1.82 -7.76
N CYS A 161 -14.53 1.93 -7.14
CA CYS A 161 -13.47 2.84 -7.56
C CYS A 161 -12.93 2.51 -8.96
N ALA A 162 -12.78 1.22 -9.27
CA ALA A 162 -12.37 0.77 -10.60
C ALA A 162 -13.41 1.13 -11.68
N LYS A 163 -14.71 1.07 -11.36
CA LYS A 163 -15.77 1.52 -12.27
C LYS A 163 -15.70 3.03 -12.52
N LEU A 164 -15.48 3.85 -11.49
CA LEU A 164 -15.26 5.30 -11.66
C LEU A 164 -14.05 5.58 -12.56
N ALA A 165 -12.95 4.86 -12.37
CA ALA A 165 -11.76 5.01 -13.22
C ALA A 165 -12.04 4.66 -14.69
N LEU A 166 -12.81 3.61 -14.97
CA LEU A 166 -13.24 3.28 -16.33
C LEU A 166 -14.09 4.39 -16.95
N ASP A 167 -15.05 4.94 -16.20
CA ASP A 167 -15.93 6.02 -16.67
C ASP A 167 -15.14 7.29 -16.98
N ARG A 168 -14.10 7.58 -16.18
CA ARG A 168 -13.17 8.70 -16.35
C ARG A 168 -12.03 8.42 -17.35
N LYS A 169 -11.99 7.22 -17.97
CA LYS A 169 -10.94 6.80 -18.92
C LYS A 169 -9.52 6.86 -18.34
N LEU A 170 -9.38 6.59 -17.04
CA LEU A 170 -8.10 6.47 -16.37
C LEU A 170 -7.43 5.13 -16.72
N SER A 171 -6.10 5.11 -16.69
CA SER A 171 -5.31 3.93 -17.03
C SER A 171 -4.04 3.84 -16.21
N GLY A 172 -3.54 2.63 -15.97
CA GLY A 172 -2.43 2.40 -15.04
C GLY A 172 -2.91 2.22 -13.60
N SER A 173 -1.98 2.25 -12.65
CA SER A 173 -2.29 2.01 -11.24
C SER A 173 -2.96 3.20 -10.58
N LEU A 174 -4.14 2.99 -10.01
CA LEU A 174 -4.87 4.02 -9.27
C LEU A 174 -4.23 4.20 -7.89
N VAL A 175 -3.52 5.30 -7.67
CA VAL A 175 -2.65 5.47 -6.48
C VAL A 175 -3.47 5.53 -5.20
N ALA A 176 -4.49 6.39 -5.15
CA ALA A 176 -5.31 6.59 -3.96
C ALA A 176 -6.13 5.34 -3.58
N PRO A 177 -6.95 4.74 -4.48
CA PRO A 177 -7.64 3.49 -4.18
C PRO A 177 -6.69 2.36 -3.76
N SER A 178 -5.52 2.24 -4.40
CA SER A 178 -4.55 1.20 -4.04
C SER A 178 -4.02 1.41 -2.62
N SER A 179 -3.69 2.63 -2.21
CA SER A 179 -3.11 2.88 -0.88
C SER A 179 -4.09 2.64 0.26
N TYR A 180 -5.37 2.88 0.03
CA TYR A 180 -6.40 2.65 1.04
C TYR A 180 -6.81 1.18 1.12
N PHE A 181 -6.98 0.51 -0.03
CA PHE A 181 -7.51 -0.86 -0.05
C PHE A 181 -6.44 -1.96 0.00
N MET A 182 -5.18 -1.67 -0.32
CA MET A 182 -4.14 -2.69 -0.54
C MET A 182 -2.96 -2.51 0.41
N LYS A 183 -2.30 -3.61 0.80
CA LYS A 183 -1.17 -3.61 1.74
C LYS A 183 0.13 -3.14 1.07
N SER A 184 0.28 -3.44 -0.21
CA SER A 184 1.45 -3.09 -1.02
C SER A 184 1.05 -2.20 -2.21
N PRO A 185 0.58 -0.96 -1.93
CA PRO A 185 0.30 -0.01 -2.99
C PRO A 185 1.58 0.45 -3.69
N PRO A 186 1.48 1.02 -4.90
CA PRO A 186 2.63 1.63 -5.58
C PRO A 186 3.22 2.82 -4.81
N VAL A 187 2.41 3.50 -3.99
CA VAL A 187 2.84 4.57 -3.08
C VAL A 187 2.20 4.33 -1.71
N GLN A 188 3.04 4.24 -0.67
CA GLN A 188 2.59 4.10 0.72
C GLN A 188 2.23 5.45 1.31
N PHE A 189 1.10 5.51 2.01
CA PHE A 189 0.65 6.64 2.81
C PHE A 189 0.32 6.17 4.23
N THR A 190 0.14 7.11 5.16
CA THR A 190 -0.58 6.79 6.40
C THR A 190 -2.04 6.42 6.07
N ASP A 191 -2.69 5.64 6.94
CA ASP A 191 -4.05 5.17 6.65
C ASP A 191 -5.08 6.34 6.59
N ASP A 192 -4.84 7.44 7.33
CA ASP A 192 -5.67 8.65 7.29
C ASP A 192 -5.49 9.47 5.98
N GLU A 193 -4.25 9.61 5.51
CA GLU A 193 -3.96 10.22 4.21
C GLU A 193 -4.57 9.40 3.08
N ALA A 194 -4.40 8.07 3.12
CA ALA A 194 -4.94 7.16 2.12
C ALA A 194 -6.48 7.25 2.04
N ARG A 195 -7.16 7.37 3.21
CA ARG A 195 -8.59 7.61 3.28
C ARG A 195 -8.96 8.94 2.61
N THR A 196 -8.32 10.02 3.00
CA THR A 196 -8.60 11.37 2.47
C THR A 196 -8.45 11.40 0.94
N LYS A 197 -7.34 10.85 0.43
CA LYS A 197 -7.09 10.77 -1.02
C LYS A 197 -8.09 9.90 -1.76
N THR A 198 -8.55 8.83 -1.14
CA THR A 198 -9.58 7.96 -1.75
C THR A 198 -10.92 8.67 -1.81
N GLU A 199 -11.28 9.46 -0.79
CA GLU A 199 -12.48 10.30 -0.82
C GLU A 199 -12.39 11.40 -1.89
N GLU A 200 -11.23 12.04 -2.05
CA GLU A 200 -10.94 13.01 -3.13
C GLU A 200 -11.07 12.34 -4.50
N PHE A 201 -10.53 11.13 -4.68
CA PHE A 201 -10.72 10.33 -5.88
C PHE A 201 -12.21 10.02 -6.12
N ILE A 202 -12.97 9.62 -5.11
CA ILE A 202 -14.40 9.32 -5.26
C ILE A 202 -15.16 10.57 -5.74
N ARG A 203 -14.87 11.75 -5.18
CA ARG A 203 -15.47 13.03 -5.60
C ARG A 203 -15.02 13.49 -7.00
N GLY A 204 -13.84 13.06 -7.44
CA GLY A 204 -13.25 13.48 -8.72
C GLY A 204 -12.32 14.68 -8.61
N ASP A 205 -11.82 14.97 -7.40
CA ASP A 205 -10.92 16.09 -7.11
C ASP A 205 -9.46 15.74 -7.46
N GLU A 206 -9.04 14.47 -7.30
CA GLU A 206 -7.69 13.97 -7.60
C GLU A 206 -7.74 12.60 -8.28
N ASP A 207 -7.11 12.48 -9.47
CA ASP A 207 -7.08 11.25 -10.29
C ASP A 207 -5.63 10.78 -10.53
N LEU A 208 -4.80 10.78 -9.49
CA LEU A 208 -3.40 10.35 -9.61
C LEU A 208 -3.30 8.88 -10.04
N VAL A 209 -2.65 8.65 -11.18
CA VAL A 209 -2.34 7.32 -11.71
C VAL A 209 -0.84 7.15 -11.96
N LEU A 210 -0.37 5.90 -11.89
CA LEU A 210 0.99 5.53 -12.26
C LEU A 210 1.04 4.58 -13.46
N PRO A 211 1.90 4.85 -14.47
CA PRO A 211 2.83 5.99 -14.53
C PRO A 211 2.10 7.33 -14.75
N ASP A 212 2.67 8.41 -14.21
CA ASP A 212 2.09 9.76 -14.28
C ASP A 212 2.29 10.36 -15.69
N ARG A 213 1.17 10.52 -16.42
CA ARG A 213 1.14 11.09 -17.76
C ARG A 213 1.66 12.54 -17.80
N ALA A 214 1.38 13.34 -16.77
CA ALA A 214 1.74 14.75 -16.73
C ALA A 214 3.26 14.96 -16.62
N LYS A 215 3.94 14.11 -15.84
CA LYS A 215 5.41 14.13 -15.73
C LYS A 215 6.12 13.66 -17.00
N ARG A 216 5.50 12.80 -17.80
CA ARG A 216 6.11 12.29 -19.05
C ARG A 216 6.09 13.31 -20.19
N ASN A 217 5.04 14.13 -20.27
CA ASN A 217 4.91 15.15 -21.32
C ASN A 217 5.68 16.44 -21.00
N GLY A 218 6.15 16.63 -19.77
CA GLY A 218 6.93 17.80 -19.34
C GLY A 218 8.45 17.71 -19.56
N SER A 219 8.99 16.55 -19.95
CA SER A 219 10.45 16.34 -20.11
C SER A 219 10.92 16.33 -21.58
N GLY A 220 10.02 16.52 -22.55
CA GLY A 220 10.35 16.60 -23.97
C GLY A 220 9.97 17.97 -24.56
N HIS A 221 10.95 18.67 -25.14
CA HIS A 221 10.81 19.91 -25.93
C HIS A 221 10.63 21.24 -25.18
N ARG A 222 11.71 21.74 -24.56
CA ARG A 222 12.04 23.17 -24.75
C ARG A 222 12.73 23.31 -26.11
N LYS A 223 11.95 23.54 -27.18
CA LYS A 223 12.49 24.04 -28.45
C LYS A 223 13.13 25.40 -28.16
N ALA A 224 14.45 25.46 -28.23
CA ALA A 224 15.17 26.72 -28.26
C ALA A 224 14.72 27.50 -29.51
N THR A 225 13.87 28.50 -29.32
CA THR A 225 13.59 29.52 -30.33
C THR A 225 14.87 30.31 -30.55
N LYS A 226 15.66 29.91 -31.55
CA LYS A 226 16.70 30.78 -32.13
C LYS A 226 16.01 31.99 -32.73
N SER A 227 16.04 33.13 -32.03
CA SER A 227 15.74 34.42 -32.64
C SER A 227 16.85 34.77 -33.63
N ARG A 228 16.59 34.52 -34.92
CA ARG A 228 17.25 35.26 -35.99
C ARG A 228 16.63 36.64 -36.03
N ASN A 229 17.40 37.67 -35.69
CA ASN A 229 17.29 38.99 -36.29
C ASN A 229 18.69 39.58 -36.34
N GLY A 230 19.27 39.62 -37.54
CA GLY A 230 20.40 40.47 -37.84
C GLY A 230 19.89 41.83 -38.29
N ALA A 231 20.49 42.89 -37.78
CA ALA A 231 20.63 44.16 -38.49
C ALA A 231 21.85 44.89 -37.93
N ALA A 232 22.72 45.28 -38.84
CA ALA A 232 24.01 45.91 -38.59
C ALA A 232 23.87 47.37 -38.16
N ALA A 233 24.81 47.85 -37.34
CA ALA A 233 25.30 49.24 -37.41
C ALA A 233 26.69 49.34 -36.78
N LYS A 234 27.71 49.51 -37.63
CA LYS A 234 29.00 50.11 -37.27
C LYS A 234 28.78 51.61 -37.02
N SER A 235 29.32 52.17 -35.93
CA SER A 235 29.93 53.52 -35.92
C SER A 235 30.57 53.87 -34.56
N LYS A 236 31.86 54.21 -34.60
CA LYS A 236 32.61 55.29 -33.90
C LYS A 236 32.07 55.71 -32.50
N LYS A 237 32.86 55.70 -31.42
CA LYS A 237 34.19 56.29 -31.16
C LYS A 237 34.86 55.55 -30.02
#